data_AF-A0A962QTC8-F1
#
_entry.id   AF-A0A962QTC8-F1
#
_cell.length_a   1.000
_cell.length_b   1.000
_cell.length_c   1.000
_cell.angle_alpha   90.00
_cell.angle_beta   90.00
_cell.angle_gamma   90.00
#
_symmetry.space_group_name_H-M   'P 1'
#
loop_
_entity.id
_entity.type
_entity.pdbx_description
1 polymer ?
#
loop_
_entity_poly.entity_id
_entity_poly.type
_entity_poly.pdbx_seq_one_letter_code
_entity_poly.pdbx_strand_id
1 'polypeptide(L)'
;GKDMFDKASLLKRLRYSYNDEPLARMLQTELDRALGYAARDGQPHATLGDDGLRTLLMMVLRNHTTDSPWPVSNNPGGRYNQRVRDDGTPRLDCNLDLPLWQLVRASTAAPTFFPPEVVTFAEGTEREYQFVFVDGGVTTYNNPAYLAFQMVTAAPYGINWATGSDKLLVVSVGTGKAANARMDLQADDLWLLDHAKNIPSALMNAAVDGWDMACRTIGECRFGSEIDREFGNLAVEAGSTSGRLFSYVRYDPDVTPEGLSQLGLADVDSVHLRLMDSTDHIAEIQKVGTTYSARHVDIERHFAGFLG
;
A
#
# COMPACT_ATOMS: atom_id res chain seq x y z
N GLY A 1 -5.40 -4.39 17.34
CA GLY A 1 -6.51 -3.74 16.60
C GLY A 1 -6.90 -2.45 17.28
N LYS A 2 -7.70 -2.53 18.34
CA LYS A 2 -8.23 -1.37 19.09
C LYS A 2 -7.14 -0.40 19.60
N ASP A 3 -6.03 -0.94 20.11
CA ASP A 3 -4.90 -0.14 20.62
C ASP A 3 -4.24 0.78 19.57
N MET A 4 -4.50 0.55 18.27
CA MET A 4 -4.00 1.40 17.20
C MET A 4 -4.77 2.73 17.11
N PHE A 5 -6.07 2.75 17.42
CA PHE A 5 -6.96 3.90 17.18
C PHE A 5 -7.34 4.67 18.46
N ASP A 6 -6.57 4.53 19.55
CA ASP A 6 -6.86 5.21 20.81
C ASP A 6 -6.64 6.74 20.73
N LYS A 7 -7.75 7.49 20.79
CA LYS A 7 -7.83 8.95 20.68
C LYS A 7 -7.15 9.70 21.83
N ALA A 8 -6.96 9.06 23.00
CA ALA A 8 -6.32 9.71 24.16
C ALA A 8 -4.85 10.11 23.91
N SER A 9 -4.22 9.48 22.91
CA SER A 9 -2.82 9.72 22.53
C SER A 9 -2.60 10.98 21.67
N LEU A 10 -3.65 11.52 21.02
CA LEU A 10 -3.54 12.59 20.01
C LEU A 10 -3.30 14.01 20.58
N LEU A 11 -3.59 14.26 21.86
CA LEU A 11 -3.69 15.62 22.43
C LEU A 11 -2.41 16.16 23.10
N LYS A 12 -1.28 15.43 23.13
CA LYS A 12 -0.01 15.92 23.74
C LYS A 12 1.21 15.33 23.03
N ARG A 13 1.90 16.05 22.12
CA ARG A 13 3.07 15.44 21.45
C ARG A 13 4.26 16.40 21.21
N LEU A 14 5.34 16.14 21.95
CA LEU A 14 6.74 16.51 21.65
C LEU A 14 7.51 15.21 21.32
N ARG A 15 8.62 15.34 20.56
CA ARG A 15 9.44 14.29 19.91
C ARG A 15 9.71 13.00 20.72
N TYR A 16 9.81 13.08 22.04
CA TYR A 16 10.06 11.92 22.93
C TYR A 16 8.85 11.00 23.17
N SER A 17 7.63 11.40 22.79
CA SER A 17 6.41 10.61 23.05
C SER A 17 6.07 9.60 21.95
N TYR A 18 6.73 9.66 20.79
CA TYR A 18 6.32 8.91 19.59
C TYR A 18 6.78 7.45 19.57
N ASN A 19 7.97 7.15 20.12
CA ASN A 19 8.52 5.79 20.14
C ASN A 19 7.93 4.93 21.27
N ASP A 20 7.28 5.56 22.25
CA ASP A 20 6.63 4.90 23.39
C ASP A 20 5.14 4.61 23.16
N GLU A 21 4.67 4.75 21.92
CA GLU A 21 3.27 4.49 21.58
C GLU A 21 2.98 3.00 21.47
N PRO A 22 1.78 2.53 21.88
CA PRO A 22 1.40 1.11 21.79
C PRO A 22 1.62 0.51 20.40
N LEU A 23 1.27 1.24 19.33
CA LEU A 23 1.45 0.80 17.94
C LEU A 23 2.93 0.70 17.55
N ALA A 24 3.75 1.70 17.89
CA ALA A 24 5.18 1.68 17.60
C ALA A 24 5.86 0.49 18.28
N ARG A 25 5.58 0.27 19.57
CA ARG A 25 6.09 -0.87 20.33
C ARG A 25 5.62 -2.22 19.78
N MET A 26 4.36 -2.31 19.36
CA MET A 26 3.82 -3.52 18.72
C MET A 26 4.55 -3.80 17.40
N LEU A 27 4.73 -2.80 16.53
CA LEU A 27 5.44 -2.95 15.26
C LEU A 27 6.90 -3.35 15.46
N GLN A 28 7.61 -2.68 16.39
CA GLN A 28 8.97 -3.05 16.78
C GLN A 28 9.01 -4.52 17.22
N THR A 29 8.19 -4.89 18.20
CA THR A 29 8.18 -6.25 18.77
C THR A 29 7.89 -7.32 17.72
N GLU A 30 6.87 -7.13 16.89
CA GLU A 30 6.46 -8.15 15.93
C GLU A 30 7.43 -8.26 14.74
N LEU A 31 7.97 -7.15 14.24
CA LEU A 31 8.94 -7.17 13.14
C LEU A 31 10.29 -7.71 13.61
N ASP A 32 10.78 -7.26 14.77
CA ASP A 32 12.01 -7.78 15.36
C ASP A 32 11.89 -9.29 15.63
N ARG A 33 10.77 -9.73 16.22
CA ARG A 33 10.49 -11.16 16.44
C ARG A 33 10.50 -11.93 15.11
N ALA A 34 9.81 -11.42 14.09
CA ALA A 34 9.72 -12.09 12.78
C ALA A 34 11.09 -12.21 12.08
N LEU A 35 11.99 -11.27 12.32
CA LEU A 35 13.35 -11.24 11.77
C LEU A 35 14.40 -11.87 12.70
N GLY A 36 13.98 -12.43 13.84
CA GLY A 36 14.86 -13.17 14.76
C GLY A 36 15.64 -12.32 15.75
N TYR A 37 15.26 -11.05 15.93
CA TYR A 37 15.84 -10.15 16.91
C TYR A 37 15.26 -10.43 18.31
N ALA A 38 16.11 -10.39 19.33
CA ALA A 38 15.69 -10.58 20.71
C ALA A 38 15.04 -9.30 21.26
N ALA A 39 13.85 -9.44 21.87
CA ALA A 39 13.19 -8.33 22.56
C ALA A 39 13.98 -7.93 23.82
N ARG A 40 14.92 -6.99 23.68
CA ARG A 40 15.70 -6.42 24.79
C ARG A 40 15.91 -4.93 24.57
N ASP A 41 15.71 -4.16 25.63
CA ASP A 41 15.97 -2.72 25.64
C ASP A 41 17.42 -2.43 25.24
N GLY A 42 17.60 -1.49 24.31
CA GLY A 42 18.90 -1.02 23.85
C GLY A 42 19.57 -1.86 22.74
N GLN A 43 18.93 -2.90 22.22
CA GLN A 43 19.35 -3.54 20.96
C GLN A 43 18.85 -2.72 19.76
N PRO A 44 19.61 -2.69 18.64
CA PRO A 44 19.12 -2.09 17.40
C PRO A 44 17.93 -2.89 16.86
N HIS A 45 16.90 -2.18 16.39
CA HIS A 45 15.76 -2.77 15.68
C HIS A 45 16.16 -3.23 14.28
N ALA A 46 15.38 -4.14 13.71
CA ALA A 46 15.53 -4.52 12.31
C ALA A 46 15.41 -3.30 11.37
N THR A 47 16.25 -3.26 10.34
CA THR A 47 16.28 -2.17 9.36
C THR A 47 15.69 -2.60 8.02
N LEU A 48 15.50 -1.66 7.09
CA LEU A 48 15.05 -1.99 5.74
C LEU A 48 16.01 -2.93 4.99
N GLY A 49 17.31 -2.85 5.30
CA GLY A 49 18.36 -3.68 4.71
C GLY A 49 18.64 -5.00 5.43
N ASP A 50 17.77 -5.42 6.34
CA ASP A 50 17.93 -6.64 7.12
C ASP A 50 17.98 -7.89 6.23
N ASP A 51 18.99 -8.75 6.42
CA ASP A 51 19.18 -9.99 5.65
C ASP A 51 18.05 -11.02 5.88
N GLY A 52 17.26 -10.86 6.96
CA GLY A 52 16.06 -11.65 7.20
C GLY A 52 14.93 -11.36 6.21
N LEU A 53 14.94 -10.20 5.52
CA LEU A 53 14.00 -9.86 4.46
C LEU A 53 14.36 -10.57 3.15
N ARG A 54 13.85 -11.79 2.98
CA ARG A 54 14.16 -12.67 1.84
C ARG A 54 13.59 -12.23 0.48
N THR A 55 12.71 -11.25 0.47
CA THR A 55 12.06 -10.73 -0.75
C THR A 55 12.33 -9.25 -0.89
N LEU A 56 12.21 -8.75 -2.12
CA LEU A 56 12.13 -7.31 -2.33
C LEU A 56 10.85 -6.77 -1.68
N LEU A 57 11.01 -5.91 -0.69
CA LEU A 57 9.94 -5.17 -0.04
C LEU A 57 9.91 -3.76 -0.63
N MET A 58 8.73 -3.32 -1.02
CA MET A 58 8.47 -1.94 -1.45
C MET A 58 7.31 -1.38 -0.65
N MET A 59 7.47 -0.15 -0.17
CA MET A 59 6.46 0.60 0.58
C MET A 59 6.30 1.97 -0.07
N VAL A 60 5.09 2.53 0.00
CA VAL A 60 4.82 3.89 -0.46
C VAL A 60 4.48 4.73 0.76
N LEU A 61 5.18 5.85 0.91
CA LEU A 61 4.89 6.85 1.92
C LEU A 61 4.58 8.18 1.21
N ARG A 62 3.96 9.13 1.90
CA ARG A 62 3.94 10.53 1.44
C ARG A 62 4.91 11.35 2.27
N ASN A 63 5.96 11.88 1.64
CA ASN A 63 6.84 12.84 2.29
C ASN A 63 6.12 14.20 2.34
N HIS A 64 5.65 14.57 3.53
CA HIS A 64 4.96 15.84 3.75
C HIS A 64 5.93 17.03 3.70
N THR A 65 7.22 16.82 4.02
CA THR A 65 8.25 17.87 3.95
C THR A 65 8.54 18.29 2.52
N THR A 66 8.57 17.36 1.57
CA THR A 66 8.87 17.63 0.15
C THR A 66 7.65 17.64 -0.76
N ASP A 67 6.46 17.43 -0.20
CA ASP A 67 5.19 17.31 -0.93
C ASP A 67 5.24 16.29 -2.08
N SER A 68 5.77 15.08 -1.81
CA SER A 68 5.92 14.05 -2.84
C SER A 68 5.62 12.64 -2.33
N PRO A 69 5.13 11.74 -3.21
CA PRO A 69 5.20 10.31 -2.95
C PRO A 69 6.65 9.88 -2.75
N TRP A 70 6.86 8.93 -1.86
CA TRP A 70 8.18 8.38 -1.55
C TRP A 70 8.10 6.85 -1.57
N PRO A 71 8.24 6.24 -2.76
CA PRO A 71 8.44 4.80 -2.84
C PRO A 71 9.83 4.45 -2.32
N VAL A 72 9.89 3.57 -1.35
CA VAL A 72 11.12 3.04 -0.76
C VAL A 72 11.14 1.53 -0.91
N SER A 73 12.31 0.95 -1.15
CA SER A 73 12.47 -0.49 -1.21
C SER A 73 13.80 -0.93 -0.62
N ASN A 74 13.92 -2.21 -0.25
CA ASN A 74 15.16 -2.82 0.19
C ASN A 74 16.08 -3.28 -0.97
N ASN A 75 15.82 -2.84 -2.21
CA ASN A 75 16.64 -3.22 -3.36
C ASN A 75 18.10 -2.73 -3.20
N PRO A 76 19.10 -3.63 -3.11
CA PRO A 76 20.49 -3.22 -2.92
C PRO A 76 21.07 -2.46 -4.12
N GLY A 77 20.46 -2.56 -5.31
CA GLY A 77 20.84 -1.79 -6.49
C GLY A 77 20.27 -0.36 -6.54
N GLY A 78 19.42 0.01 -5.59
CA GLY A 78 18.78 1.33 -5.58
C GLY A 78 19.77 2.46 -5.30
N ARG A 79 19.60 3.61 -5.96
CA ARG A 79 20.51 4.78 -5.83
C ARG A 79 20.69 5.26 -4.39
N TYR A 80 19.60 5.32 -3.62
CA TYR A 80 19.60 5.76 -2.23
C TYR A 80 19.91 4.62 -1.23
N ASN A 81 20.12 3.41 -1.75
CA ASN A 81 20.52 2.23 -0.98
C ASN A 81 22.02 1.93 -1.14
N GLN A 82 22.72 2.66 -2.02
CA GLN A 82 24.17 2.55 -2.19
C GLN A 82 24.91 3.15 -1.00
N ARG A 83 25.95 2.47 -0.53
CA ARG A 83 26.83 2.95 0.56
C ARG A 83 27.75 4.11 0.14
N VAL A 84 27.93 4.32 -1.15
CA VAL A 84 28.79 5.35 -1.74
C VAL A 84 27.97 6.14 -2.75
N ARG A 85 28.17 7.46 -2.80
CA ARG A 85 27.52 8.36 -3.75
C ARG A 85 28.23 8.33 -5.11
N ASP A 86 27.57 8.87 -6.14
CA ASP A 86 28.11 8.93 -7.50
C ASP A 86 29.46 9.71 -7.58
N ASP A 87 29.70 10.62 -6.62
CA ASP A 87 30.94 11.41 -6.49
C ASP A 87 32.06 10.70 -5.68
N GLY A 88 31.84 9.45 -5.26
CA GLY A 88 32.78 8.65 -4.48
C GLY A 88 32.76 8.91 -2.97
N THR A 89 31.94 9.85 -2.48
CA THR A 89 31.84 10.12 -1.04
C THR A 89 30.92 9.10 -0.33
N PRO A 90 31.14 8.81 0.98
CA PRO A 90 30.25 7.93 1.72
C PRO A 90 28.80 8.44 1.77
N ARG A 91 27.83 7.53 1.63
CA ARG A 91 26.41 7.80 1.88
C ARG A 91 26.08 7.51 3.34
N LEU A 92 25.93 8.56 4.14
CA LEU A 92 25.54 8.48 5.55
C LEU A 92 24.01 8.36 5.74
N ASP A 93 23.25 8.66 4.69
CA ASP A 93 21.78 8.68 4.61
C ASP A 93 21.26 7.51 3.76
N CYS A 94 21.79 6.30 3.97
CA CYS A 94 21.37 5.11 3.23
C CYS A 94 20.00 4.62 3.71
N ASN A 95 19.02 4.43 2.80
CA ASN A 95 17.68 4.01 3.24
C ASN A 95 17.67 2.61 3.87
N LEU A 96 18.65 1.75 3.54
CA LEU A 96 18.76 0.41 4.12
C LEU A 96 19.05 0.42 5.62
N ASP A 97 19.50 1.55 6.17
CA ASP A 97 19.76 1.70 7.60
C ASP A 97 18.54 2.20 8.37
N LEU A 98 17.47 2.60 7.68
CA LEU A 98 16.27 3.11 8.32
C LEU A 98 15.55 1.97 9.07
N PRO A 99 15.05 2.21 10.30
CA PRO A 99 14.31 1.20 11.05
C PRO A 99 13.06 0.75 10.28
N LEU A 100 12.91 -0.57 10.09
CA LEU A 100 11.83 -1.14 9.29
C LEU A 100 10.46 -0.80 9.89
N TRP A 101 10.32 -0.94 11.20
CA TRP A 101 9.08 -0.63 11.92
C TRP A 101 8.62 0.82 11.71
N GLN A 102 9.57 1.74 11.60
CA GLN A 102 9.28 3.16 11.44
C GLN A 102 8.77 3.44 10.03
N LEU A 103 9.37 2.82 9.01
CA LEU A 103 8.90 2.91 7.63
C LEU A 103 7.50 2.31 7.46
N VAL A 104 7.24 1.15 8.08
CA VAL A 104 5.92 0.52 8.08
C VAL A 104 4.88 1.44 8.73
N ARG A 105 5.19 1.98 9.92
CA ARG A 105 4.30 2.92 10.62
C ARG A 105 4.02 4.17 9.77
N ALA A 106 5.04 4.72 9.13
CA ALA A 106 4.92 5.91 8.30
C ALA A 106 4.06 5.66 7.06
N SER A 107 4.18 4.47 6.46
CA SER A 107 3.36 4.04 5.31
C SER A 107 1.87 3.95 5.63
N THR A 108 1.50 3.82 6.92
CA THR A 108 0.11 3.66 7.40
C THR A 108 -0.35 4.82 8.30
N ALA A 109 0.39 5.92 8.36
CA ALA A 109 0.10 7.04 9.24
C ALA A 109 -1.00 7.94 8.66
N ALA A 110 -2.23 7.43 8.59
CA ALA A 110 -3.38 8.11 7.99
C ALA A 110 -3.67 9.43 8.70
N PRO A 111 -3.73 10.57 7.98
CA PRO A 111 -4.07 11.86 8.58
C PRO A 111 -5.38 11.78 9.37
N THR A 112 -5.46 12.50 10.48
CA THR A 112 -6.58 12.53 11.45
C THR A 112 -6.75 11.27 12.33
N PHE A 113 -6.21 10.12 11.93
CA PHE A 113 -6.23 8.89 12.73
C PHE A 113 -4.90 8.67 13.48
N PHE A 114 -3.80 8.88 12.77
CA PHE A 114 -2.46 8.68 13.30
C PHE A 114 -1.65 9.98 13.15
N PRO A 115 -0.75 10.28 14.10
CA PRO A 115 0.14 11.40 13.93
C PRO A 115 1.18 11.07 12.84
N PRO A 116 1.77 12.08 12.16
CA PRO A 116 2.84 11.86 11.19
C PRO A 116 4.08 11.21 11.82
N GLU A 117 4.85 10.49 11.00
CA GLU A 117 6.14 9.91 11.40
C GLU A 117 7.30 10.81 11.01
N VAL A 118 8.20 11.07 11.96
CA VAL A 118 9.43 11.81 11.71
C VAL A 118 10.57 10.83 11.57
N VAL A 119 11.08 10.66 10.35
CA VAL A 119 12.23 9.79 10.07
C VAL A 119 13.49 10.63 10.01
N THR A 120 14.51 10.21 10.77
CA THR A 120 15.82 10.87 10.83
C THR A 120 16.77 10.16 9.88
N PHE A 121 17.53 10.93 9.09
CA PHE A 121 18.53 10.43 8.16
C PHE A 121 19.91 10.88 8.62
N ALA A 122 20.93 10.05 8.37
CA ALA A 122 22.30 10.30 8.80
C ALA A 122 22.41 10.60 10.31
N GLU A 123 21.62 9.88 11.12
CA GLU A 123 21.50 10.07 12.56
C GLU A 123 22.87 9.96 13.25
N GLY A 124 23.14 10.88 14.17
CA GLY A 124 24.41 10.92 14.91
C GLY A 124 25.60 11.44 14.10
N THR A 125 25.38 11.99 12.90
CA THR A 125 26.41 12.61 12.07
C THR A 125 26.19 14.12 11.92
N GLU A 126 27.20 14.85 11.43
CA GLU A 126 27.10 16.29 11.14
C GLU A 126 26.10 16.64 10.01
N ARG A 127 25.60 15.62 9.28
CA ARG A 127 24.65 15.78 8.17
C ARG A 127 23.25 15.29 8.53
N GLU A 128 22.95 15.12 9.81
CA GLU A 128 21.63 14.70 10.27
C GLU A 128 20.54 15.64 9.77
N TYR A 129 19.47 15.08 9.22
CA TYR A 129 18.26 15.82 8.87
C TYR A 129 17.02 14.96 9.05
N GLN A 130 15.84 15.57 9.00
CA GLN A 130 14.57 14.90 9.25
C GLN A 130 13.56 15.17 8.14
N PHE A 131 12.74 14.17 7.85
CA PHE A 131 11.54 14.33 7.04
C PHE A 131 10.31 13.85 7.81
N VAL A 132 9.18 14.49 7.51
CA VAL A 132 7.87 14.15 8.06
C VAL A 132 7.10 13.36 7.02
N PHE A 133 6.65 12.18 7.40
CA PHE A 133 5.92 11.25 6.55
C PHE A 133 4.51 11.01 7.06
N VAL A 134 3.60 10.79 6.12
CA VAL A 134 2.23 10.32 6.38
C VAL A 134 1.93 9.17 5.43
N ASP A 135 0.76 8.56 5.61
CA ASP A 135 0.26 7.40 4.86
C ASP A 135 0.52 7.47 3.35
N GLY A 136 0.94 6.37 2.75
CA GLY A 136 1.13 6.26 1.30
C GLY A 136 -0.17 6.32 0.50
N GLY A 137 -1.28 5.88 1.10
CA GLY A 137 -2.62 5.88 0.54
C GLY A 137 -3.18 7.28 0.29
N VAL A 138 -2.65 8.33 0.95
CA VAL A 138 -3.03 9.72 0.61
C VAL A 138 -2.27 10.27 -0.60
N THR A 139 -1.43 9.46 -1.25
CA THR A 139 -0.92 9.74 -2.59
C THR A 139 -1.86 9.17 -3.66
N THR A 140 -1.52 9.34 -4.94
CA THR A 140 -2.22 8.65 -6.03
C THR A 140 -1.84 7.17 -6.15
N TYR A 141 -1.01 6.61 -5.27
CA TYR A 141 -0.53 5.22 -5.32
C TYR A 141 -1.12 4.32 -4.23
N ASN A 142 -2.37 4.58 -3.84
CA ASN A 142 -3.18 3.68 -3.00
C ASN A 142 -3.50 2.34 -3.70
N ASN A 143 -3.30 2.24 -5.02
CA ASN A 143 -3.04 0.99 -5.74
C ASN A 143 -1.60 1.03 -6.29
N PRO A 144 -0.60 0.45 -5.59
CA PRO A 144 0.79 0.56 -6.01
C PRO A 144 1.19 -0.46 -7.08
N ALA A 145 0.25 -1.23 -7.66
CA ALA A 145 0.58 -2.32 -8.60
C ALA A 145 1.38 -1.83 -9.82
N TYR A 146 0.94 -0.73 -10.44
CA TYR A 146 1.65 -0.14 -11.57
C TYR A 146 3.02 0.42 -11.16
N LEU A 147 3.10 1.07 -9.99
CA LEU A 147 4.34 1.60 -9.46
C LEU A 147 5.36 0.48 -9.15
N ALA A 148 4.91 -0.65 -8.59
CA ALA A 148 5.73 -1.83 -8.37
C ALA A 148 6.28 -2.38 -9.70
N PHE A 149 5.43 -2.47 -10.73
CA PHE A 149 5.87 -2.83 -12.08
C PHE A 149 6.92 -1.86 -12.63
N GLN A 150 6.73 -0.54 -12.47
CA GLN A 150 7.72 0.46 -12.88
C GLN A 150 9.04 0.29 -12.11
N MET A 151 8.99 0.05 -10.81
CA MET A 151 10.18 -0.10 -9.97
C MET A 151 11.00 -1.34 -10.33
N VAL A 152 10.34 -2.47 -10.62
CA VAL A 152 11.06 -3.70 -10.96
C VAL A 152 11.63 -3.70 -12.38
N THR A 153 11.13 -2.85 -13.29
CA THR A 153 11.50 -2.89 -14.72
C THR A 153 12.28 -1.68 -15.22
N ALA A 154 12.07 -0.48 -14.65
CA ALA A 154 12.71 0.72 -15.17
C ALA A 154 14.18 0.82 -14.73
N ALA A 155 15.06 1.09 -15.70
CA ALA A 155 16.51 1.12 -15.52
C ALA A 155 17.02 1.93 -14.31
N PRO A 156 16.48 3.13 -13.98
CA PRO A 156 16.97 3.91 -12.85
C PRO A 156 16.81 3.24 -11.48
N TYR A 157 15.89 2.28 -11.33
CA TYR A 157 15.71 1.54 -10.07
C TYR A 157 16.68 0.37 -9.95
N GLY A 158 17.32 -0.08 -11.03
CA GLY A 158 18.38 -1.09 -10.98
C GLY A 158 17.92 -2.54 -10.82
N ILE A 159 16.63 -2.83 -10.67
CA ILE A 159 16.10 -4.20 -10.53
C ILE A 159 16.07 -4.92 -11.90
N ASN A 160 15.62 -4.24 -12.95
CA ASN A 160 15.68 -4.68 -14.35
C ASN A 160 15.13 -6.10 -14.62
N TRP A 161 14.03 -6.47 -13.96
CA TRP A 161 13.34 -7.73 -14.26
C TRP A 161 12.82 -7.74 -15.69
N ALA A 162 12.87 -8.93 -16.32
CA ALA A 162 12.37 -9.13 -17.66
C ALA A 162 10.84 -8.95 -17.70
N THR A 163 10.35 -8.27 -18.74
CA THR A 163 8.92 -8.12 -19.02
C THR A 163 8.43 -9.25 -19.93
N GLY A 164 7.13 -9.50 -19.87
CA GLY A 164 6.44 -10.54 -20.64
C GLY A 164 5.35 -11.21 -19.82
N SER A 165 4.24 -11.57 -20.45
CA SER A 165 3.12 -12.27 -19.78
C SER A 165 3.51 -13.64 -19.21
N ASP A 166 4.60 -14.25 -19.68
CA ASP A 166 5.19 -15.48 -19.16
C ASP A 166 6.40 -15.25 -18.22
N LYS A 167 6.80 -13.99 -17.99
CA LYS A 167 7.98 -13.62 -17.20
C LYS A 167 7.66 -12.89 -15.92
N LEU A 168 6.59 -12.09 -15.91
CA LEU A 168 6.20 -11.28 -14.77
C LEU A 168 4.71 -11.42 -14.50
N LEU A 169 4.37 -11.77 -13.25
CA LEU A 169 2.99 -11.80 -12.75
C LEU A 169 2.84 -10.71 -11.69
N VAL A 170 1.86 -9.84 -11.88
CA VAL A 170 1.45 -8.81 -10.92
C VAL A 170 0.11 -9.21 -10.33
N VAL A 171 0.11 -9.48 -9.03
CA VAL A 171 -1.10 -9.76 -8.24
C VAL A 171 -1.40 -8.54 -7.39
N SER A 172 -2.51 -7.87 -7.69
CA SER A 172 -3.00 -6.71 -6.93
C SER A 172 -4.16 -7.16 -6.03
N VAL A 173 -4.04 -6.91 -4.73
CA VAL A 173 -5.09 -7.22 -3.74
C VAL A 173 -5.55 -5.92 -3.12
N GLY A 174 -6.81 -5.55 -3.36
CA GLY A 174 -7.46 -4.39 -2.77
C GLY A 174 -8.18 -4.74 -1.47
N THR A 175 -8.49 -3.71 -0.68
CA THR A 175 -9.20 -3.82 0.60
C THR A 175 -10.71 -3.66 0.45
N GLY A 176 -11.21 -3.66 -0.78
CA GLY A 176 -12.60 -3.45 -1.12
C GLY A 176 -12.89 -2.06 -1.66
N LYS A 177 -13.81 -2.00 -2.63
CA LYS A 177 -14.29 -0.78 -3.26
C LYS A 177 -15.73 -0.51 -2.83
N ALA A 178 -15.99 0.74 -2.48
CA ALA A 178 -17.33 1.27 -2.27
C ALA A 178 -17.49 2.52 -3.11
N ALA A 179 -18.11 2.39 -4.29
CA ALA A 179 -18.50 3.56 -5.04
C ALA A 179 -19.58 4.30 -4.24
N ASN A 180 -19.27 5.50 -3.74
CA ASN A 180 -20.26 6.41 -3.17
C ASN A 180 -20.99 7.13 -4.32
N ALA A 181 -21.66 6.37 -5.19
CA ALA A 181 -22.46 6.91 -6.27
C ALA A 181 -23.67 7.65 -5.68
N ARG A 182 -23.70 8.97 -5.83
CA ARG A 182 -24.86 9.80 -5.43
C ARG A 182 -25.64 10.17 -6.68
N MET A 183 -26.57 9.31 -7.09
CA MET A 183 -27.37 9.52 -8.30
C MET A 183 -28.38 10.67 -8.17
N ASP A 184 -28.68 11.10 -6.93
CA ASP A 184 -29.68 12.13 -6.63
C ASP A 184 -29.07 13.49 -6.22
N LEU A 185 -27.79 13.75 -6.51
CA LEU A 185 -27.14 15.04 -6.22
C LEU A 185 -27.79 16.17 -7.02
N GLN A 186 -28.36 17.18 -6.35
CA GLN A 186 -28.78 18.41 -7.00
C GLN A 186 -27.63 19.41 -7.07
N ALA A 187 -27.63 20.28 -8.09
CA ALA A 187 -26.56 21.28 -8.26
C ALA A 187 -26.44 22.24 -7.08
N ASP A 188 -27.51 22.42 -6.30
CA ASP A 188 -27.56 23.29 -5.13
C ASP A 188 -27.01 22.61 -3.85
N ASP A 189 -26.79 21.29 -3.89
CA ASP A 189 -26.11 20.52 -2.82
C ASP A 189 -24.57 20.62 -2.91
N LEU A 190 -24.05 21.33 -3.91
CA LEU A 190 -22.63 21.52 -4.20
C LEU A 190 -21.99 22.63 -3.32
N TRP A 191 -22.30 22.69 -2.03
CA TRP A 191 -21.65 23.64 -1.11
C TRP A 191 -20.19 23.23 -0.84
N LEU A 192 -19.30 24.23 -0.81
CA LEU A 192 -17.83 24.09 -0.72
C LEU A 192 -17.35 23.16 0.41
N LEU A 193 -18.08 23.10 1.53
CA LEU A 193 -17.73 22.29 2.71
C LEU A 193 -17.96 20.79 2.51
N ASP A 194 -19.00 20.41 1.75
CA ASP A 194 -19.24 19.00 1.41
C ASP A 194 -18.29 18.52 0.30
N HIS A 195 -17.87 19.42 -0.59
CA HIS A 195 -16.79 19.16 -1.54
C HIS A 195 -15.46 18.87 -0.84
N ALA A 196 -15.06 19.69 0.14
CA ALA A 196 -13.80 19.51 0.85
C ALA A 196 -13.67 18.14 1.55
N LYS A 197 -14.78 17.55 2.01
CA LYS A 197 -14.79 16.25 2.68
C LYS A 197 -14.78 15.06 1.71
N ASN A 198 -15.39 15.19 0.53
CA ASN A 198 -15.56 14.07 -0.40
C ASN A 198 -14.51 14.02 -1.51
N ILE A 199 -13.86 15.15 -1.84
CA ILE A 199 -12.83 15.24 -2.88
C ILE A 199 -11.66 14.26 -2.62
N PRO A 200 -11.08 14.15 -1.41
CA PRO A 200 -9.94 13.26 -1.18
C PRO A 200 -10.26 11.80 -1.50
N SER A 201 -11.38 11.29 -0.99
CA SER A 201 -11.81 9.90 -1.26
C SER A 201 -12.17 9.69 -2.73
N ALA A 202 -12.78 10.68 -3.39
CA ALA A 202 -13.08 10.59 -4.82
C ALA A 202 -11.80 10.54 -5.68
N LEU A 203 -10.79 11.38 -5.36
CA LEU A 203 -9.49 11.36 -6.03
C LEU A 203 -8.73 10.06 -5.79
N MET A 204 -8.77 9.54 -4.56
CA MET A 204 -8.20 8.24 -4.22
C MET A 204 -8.85 7.11 -5.02
N ASN A 205 -10.18 7.08 -5.12
CA ASN A 205 -10.89 6.08 -5.92
C ASN A 205 -10.56 6.19 -7.41
N ALA A 206 -10.53 7.41 -7.95
CA ALA A 206 -10.14 7.66 -9.33
C ALA A 206 -8.69 7.22 -9.61
N ALA A 207 -7.78 7.40 -8.65
CA ALA A 207 -6.40 6.95 -8.78
C ALA A 207 -6.27 5.42 -8.77
N VAL A 208 -7.02 4.72 -7.92
CA VAL A 208 -7.08 3.24 -7.91
C VAL A 208 -7.52 2.72 -9.27
N ASP A 209 -8.64 3.24 -9.77
CA ASP A 209 -9.22 2.83 -11.05
C ASP A 209 -8.28 3.18 -12.21
N GLY A 210 -7.68 4.37 -12.22
CA GLY A 210 -6.73 4.78 -13.24
C GLY A 210 -5.50 3.88 -13.33
N TRP A 211 -4.91 3.47 -12.20
CA TRP A 211 -3.78 2.55 -12.20
C TRP A 211 -4.18 1.10 -12.51
N ASP A 212 -5.39 0.69 -12.14
CA ASP A 212 -5.95 -0.60 -12.55
C ASP A 212 -6.16 -0.65 -14.07
N MET A 213 -6.81 0.35 -14.65
CA MET A 213 -6.95 0.51 -16.11
C MET A 213 -5.61 0.49 -16.82
N ALA A 214 -4.60 1.21 -16.29
CA ALA A 214 -3.25 1.19 -16.84
C ALA A 214 -2.67 -0.23 -16.85
N CYS A 215 -2.73 -0.94 -15.72
CA CYS A 215 -2.25 -2.32 -15.61
C CYS A 215 -2.95 -3.26 -16.60
N ARG A 216 -4.28 -3.17 -16.69
CA ARG A 216 -5.06 -4.01 -17.62
C ARG A 216 -4.80 -3.67 -19.09
N THR A 217 -4.49 -2.41 -19.39
CA THR A 217 -4.22 -1.95 -20.76
C THR A 217 -2.86 -2.40 -21.26
N ILE A 218 -1.82 -2.42 -20.43
CA ILE A 218 -0.47 -2.80 -20.86
C ILE A 218 -0.11 -4.25 -20.54
N GLY A 219 -0.78 -4.84 -19.55
CA GLY A 219 -0.64 -6.23 -19.12
C GLY A 219 -1.70 -7.14 -19.75
N GLU A 220 -1.53 -8.43 -19.55
CA GLU A 220 -2.52 -9.46 -19.81
C GLU A 220 -3.41 -9.57 -18.56
N CYS A 221 -4.52 -8.82 -18.52
CA CYS A 221 -5.49 -8.93 -17.44
C CYS A 221 -6.19 -10.30 -17.50
N ARG A 222 -5.97 -11.15 -16.48
CA ARG A 222 -6.59 -12.48 -16.40
C ARG A 222 -7.79 -12.51 -15.47
N PHE A 223 -7.86 -11.56 -14.54
CA PHE A 223 -8.98 -11.42 -13.61
C PHE A 223 -9.06 -10.00 -13.03
N GLY A 224 -10.28 -9.49 -12.91
CA GLY A 224 -10.61 -8.24 -12.22
C GLY A 224 -12.08 -7.88 -12.43
N SER A 225 -12.68 -7.15 -11.50
CA SER A 225 -14.06 -6.65 -11.65
C SER A 225 -14.17 -5.64 -12.79
N GLU A 226 -15.39 -5.35 -13.23
CA GLU A 226 -15.65 -4.21 -14.13
C GLU A 226 -15.18 -2.91 -13.49
N ILE A 227 -14.48 -2.07 -14.25
CA ILE A 227 -14.05 -0.73 -13.81
C ILE A 227 -15.14 0.29 -14.12
N ASP A 228 -15.59 0.30 -15.38
CA ASP A 228 -16.69 1.11 -15.87
C ASP A 228 -17.35 0.44 -17.09
N ARG A 229 -18.46 1.01 -17.56
CA ARG A 229 -19.30 0.42 -18.61
C ARG A 229 -18.70 0.45 -20.01
N GLU A 230 -17.74 1.33 -20.27
CA GLU A 230 -17.07 1.46 -21.57
C GLU A 230 -15.79 0.62 -21.60
N PHE A 231 -14.96 0.73 -20.57
CA PHE A 231 -13.72 -0.03 -20.44
C PHE A 231 -13.98 -1.52 -20.10
N GLY A 232 -15.03 -1.81 -19.35
CA GLY A 232 -15.36 -3.14 -18.88
C GLY A 232 -14.35 -3.66 -17.85
N ASN A 233 -14.00 -4.94 -17.94
CA ASN A 233 -12.95 -5.55 -17.11
C ASN A 233 -11.65 -5.85 -17.87
N LEU A 234 -11.66 -5.71 -19.21
CA LEU A 234 -10.55 -6.02 -20.12
C LEU A 234 -9.88 -7.40 -19.87
N ALA A 235 -10.58 -8.34 -19.24
CA ALA A 235 -10.04 -9.65 -18.90
C ALA A 235 -9.99 -10.53 -20.16
N VAL A 236 -8.88 -11.24 -20.32
CA VAL A 236 -8.60 -12.13 -21.45
C VAL A 236 -8.16 -13.50 -20.96
N GLU A 237 -8.18 -14.50 -21.84
CA GLU A 237 -7.63 -15.82 -21.52
C GLU A 237 -6.10 -15.76 -21.44
N ALA A 238 -5.49 -16.59 -20.58
CA ALA A 238 -4.04 -16.63 -20.44
C ALA A 238 -3.37 -17.01 -21.78
N GLY A 239 -2.35 -16.23 -22.18
CA GLY A 239 -1.63 -16.43 -23.44
C GLY A 239 -2.38 -15.96 -24.69
N SER A 240 -3.57 -15.38 -24.56
CA SER A 240 -4.36 -14.88 -25.70
C SER A 240 -3.80 -13.60 -26.33
N THR A 241 -2.94 -12.87 -25.62
CA THR A 241 -2.41 -11.58 -26.08
C THR A 241 -0.89 -11.58 -26.14
N SER A 242 -0.34 -11.63 -27.35
CA SER A 242 1.10 -11.47 -27.58
C SER A 242 1.53 -10.02 -27.36
N GLY A 243 2.71 -9.81 -26.75
CA GLY A 243 3.32 -8.49 -26.57
C GLY A 243 2.90 -7.72 -25.31
N ARG A 244 2.16 -8.33 -24.38
CA ARG A 244 1.88 -7.72 -23.05
C ARG A 244 3.11 -7.72 -22.16
N LEU A 245 3.24 -6.70 -21.32
CA LEU A 245 4.44 -6.49 -20.51
C LEU A 245 4.48 -7.35 -19.23
N PHE A 246 3.35 -7.88 -18.79
CA PHE A 246 3.21 -8.77 -17.63
C PHE A 246 1.81 -9.41 -17.64
N SER A 247 1.61 -10.45 -16.86
CA SER A 247 0.29 -10.97 -16.49
C SER A 247 -0.25 -10.24 -15.28
N TYR A 248 -1.53 -9.90 -15.27
CA TYR A 248 -2.14 -9.07 -14.24
C TYR A 248 -3.42 -9.69 -13.69
N VAL A 249 -3.57 -9.66 -12.37
CA VAL A 249 -4.84 -9.93 -11.71
C VAL A 249 -5.10 -8.91 -10.62
N ARG A 250 -6.37 -8.54 -10.46
CA ARG A 250 -6.83 -7.70 -9.36
C ARG A 250 -7.96 -8.39 -8.61
N TYR A 251 -7.75 -8.62 -7.32
CA TYR A 251 -8.77 -9.05 -6.38
C TYR A 251 -9.18 -7.86 -5.54
N ASP A 252 -10.39 -7.35 -5.75
CA ASP A 252 -10.89 -6.20 -5.01
C ASP A 252 -12.41 -6.36 -4.84
N PRO A 253 -12.89 -6.72 -3.64
CA PRO A 253 -14.31 -6.98 -3.42
C PRO A 253 -15.14 -5.70 -3.54
N ASP A 254 -16.30 -5.78 -4.17
CA ASP A 254 -17.32 -4.73 -4.07
C ASP A 254 -18.00 -4.83 -2.70
N VAL A 255 -17.75 -3.86 -1.84
CA VAL A 255 -18.31 -3.79 -0.48
C VAL A 255 -19.51 -2.85 -0.40
N THR A 256 -20.19 -2.62 -1.53
CA THR A 256 -21.55 -2.09 -1.56
C THR A 256 -22.58 -3.10 -1.05
N PRO A 257 -23.76 -2.64 -0.57
CA PRO A 257 -24.85 -3.56 -0.24
C PRO A 257 -25.15 -4.53 -1.40
N GLU A 258 -25.12 -4.03 -2.64
CA GLU A 258 -25.30 -4.83 -3.85
C GLU A 258 -24.17 -5.86 -4.03
N GLY A 259 -22.91 -5.44 -3.90
CA GLY A 259 -21.74 -6.32 -4.01
C GLY A 259 -21.72 -7.41 -2.92
N LEU A 260 -22.04 -7.07 -1.68
CA LEU A 260 -22.15 -8.01 -0.57
C LEU A 260 -23.30 -9.00 -0.79
N SER A 261 -24.45 -8.53 -1.27
CA SER A 261 -25.59 -9.39 -1.63
C SER A 261 -25.22 -10.38 -2.73
N GLN A 262 -24.54 -9.91 -3.79
CA GLN A 262 -24.03 -10.78 -4.86
C GLN A 262 -23.04 -11.82 -4.34
N LEU A 263 -22.23 -11.48 -3.33
CA LEU A 263 -21.31 -12.39 -2.67
C LEU A 263 -22.02 -13.38 -1.71
N GLY A 264 -23.32 -13.22 -1.45
CA GLY A 264 -24.09 -14.05 -0.53
C GLY A 264 -23.98 -13.60 0.94
N LEU A 265 -23.59 -12.34 1.17
CA LEU A 265 -23.33 -11.72 2.47
C LEU A 265 -24.25 -10.51 2.72
N ALA A 266 -25.51 -10.61 2.32
CA ALA A 266 -26.50 -9.53 2.52
C ALA A 266 -26.76 -9.21 4.01
N ASP A 267 -26.30 -10.08 4.93
CA ASP A 267 -26.36 -9.89 6.37
C ASP A 267 -25.24 -8.99 6.93
N VAL A 268 -24.20 -8.73 6.13
CA VAL A 268 -23.08 -7.85 6.52
C VAL A 268 -23.43 -6.41 6.19
N ASP A 269 -23.32 -5.51 7.18
CA ASP A 269 -23.54 -4.09 6.94
C ASP A 269 -22.34 -3.48 6.21
N SER A 270 -22.58 -2.97 5.00
CA SER A 270 -21.56 -2.30 4.19
C SER A 270 -20.90 -1.11 4.90
N VAL A 271 -21.60 -0.45 5.84
CA VAL A 271 -21.05 0.67 6.61
C VAL A 271 -19.90 0.21 7.49
N HIS A 272 -20.02 -0.98 8.10
CA HIS A 272 -18.96 -1.55 8.93
C HIS A 272 -17.66 -1.75 8.14
N LEU A 273 -17.74 -2.07 6.85
CA LEU A 273 -16.56 -2.36 6.02
C LEU A 273 -15.86 -1.12 5.48
N ARG A 274 -16.54 0.04 5.48
CA ARG A 274 -16.03 1.29 4.89
C ARG A 274 -15.33 2.19 5.90
N LEU A 275 -15.45 1.90 7.18
CA LEU A 275 -14.79 2.65 8.25
C LEU A 275 -13.31 2.26 8.34
N MET A 276 -12.44 3.27 8.35
CA MET A 276 -10.99 3.06 8.46
C MET A 276 -10.59 2.46 9.81
N ASP A 277 -11.35 2.75 10.88
CA ASP A 277 -11.13 2.30 12.25
C ASP A 277 -12.12 1.22 12.70
N SER A 278 -12.60 0.37 11.77
CA SER A 278 -13.61 -0.68 12.00
C SER A 278 -13.12 -1.89 12.82
N THR A 279 -12.46 -1.63 13.94
CA THR A 279 -11.83 -2.65 14.78
C THR A 279 -12.83 -3.56 15.48
N ASP A 280 -14.09 -3.13 15.62
CA ASP A 280 -15.18 -3.94 16.17
C ASP A 280 -15.74 -4.96 15.17
N HIS A 281 -15.46 -4.80 13.87
CA HIS A 281 -16.03 -5.62 12.79
C HIS A 281 -14.98 -6.44 12.02
N ILE A 282 -13.81 -6.71 12.63
CA ILE A 282 -12.74 -7.50 12.02
C ILE A 282 -13.23 -8.86 11.52
N ALA A 283 -14.11 -9.53 12.28
CA ALA A 283 -14.67 -10.83 11.90
C ALA A 283 -15.54 -10.74 10.62
N GLU A 284 -16.32 -9.67 10.46
CA GLU A 284 -17.10 -9.43 9.24
C GLU A 284 -16.18 -9.16 8.04
N ILE A 285 -15.14 -8.34 8.23
CA ILE A 285 -14.13 -8.05 7.19
C ILE A 285 -13.43 -9.35 6.74
N GLN A 286 -13.04 -10.20 7.69
CA GLN A 286 -12.44 -11.51 7.40
C GLN A 286 -13.42 -12.46 6.69
N LYS A 287 -14.71 -12.45 7.07
CA LYS A 287 -15.77 -13.23 6.41
C LYS A 287 -15.90 -12.81 4.94
N VAL A 288 -15.91 -11.51 4.65
CA VAL A 288 -15.95 -10.98 3.28
C VAL A 288 -14.72 -11.43 2.48
N GLY A 289 -13.51 -11.22 3.02
CA GLY A 289 -12.27 -11.62 2.33
C GLY A 289 -12.20 -13.13 2.05
N THR A 290 -12.59 -13.97 3.01
CA THR A 290 -12.61 -15.43 2.87
C THR A 290 -13.65 -15.89 1.85
N THR A 291 -14.85 -15.29 1.86
CA THR A 291 -15.91 -15.64 0.92
C THR A 291 -15.55 -15.20 -0.51
N TYR A 292 -14.99 -13.99 -0.65
CA TYR A 292 -14.53 -13.48 -1.93
C TYR A 292 -13.43 -14.35 -2.52
N SER A 293 -12.41 -14.71 -1.72
CA SER A 293 -11.31 -15.53 -2.21
C SER A 293 -11.79 -16.92 -2.65
N ALA A 294 -12.64 -17.58 -1.86
CA ALA A 294 -13.20 -18.88 -2.20
C ALA A 294 -14.01 -18.88 -3.50
N ARG A 295 -14.63 -17.74 -3.87
CA ARG A 295 -15.47 -17.63 -5.06
C ARG A 295 -14.71 -17.20 -6.31
N HIS A 296 -13.68 -16.39 -6.14
CA HIS A 296 -13.06 -15.66 -7.24
C HIS A 296 -11.59 -15.98 -7.48
N VAL A 297 -10.86 -16.56 -6.51
CA VAL A 297 -9.46 -16.90 -6.69
C VAL A 297 -9.34 -18.28 -7.33
N ASP A 298 -9.03 -18.31 -8.62
CA ASP A 298 -8.69 -19.53 -9.36
C ASP A 298 -7.20 -19.51 -9.69
N ILE A 299 -6.38 -20.13 -8.82
CA ILE A 299 -4.92 -20.08 -8.93
C ILE A 299 -4.44 -20.74 -10.24
N GLU A 300 -5.04 -21.86 -10.65
CA GLU A 300 -4.62 -22.59 -11.85
C GLU A 300 -4.82 -21.74 -13.10
N ARG A 301 -6.01 -21.12 -13.23
CA ARG A 301 -6.31 -20.25 -14.37
C ARG A 301 -5.57 -18.93 -14.29
N HIS A 302 -5.61 -18.26 -13.14
CA HIS A 302 -5.12 -16.90 -12.99
C HIS A 302 -3.60 -16.85 -13.07
N PHE A 303 -2.91 -17.83 -12.48
CA PHE A 303 -1.45 -17.86 -12.40
C PHE A 303 -0.84 -18.85 -13.41
N ALA A 304 -1.62 -19.25 -14.43
CA ALA A 304 -1.18 -20.14 -15.50
C ALA A 304 0.21 -19.72 -16.05
N GLY A 305 1.15 -20.65 -16.07
CA GLY A 305 2.52 -20.42 -16.52
C GLY A 305 3.52 -19.94 -15.45
N PHE A 306 3.07 -19.65 -14.23
CA PHE A 306 3.94 -19.20 -13.12
C PHE A 306 4.07 -20.21 -11.97
N LEU A 307 3.09 -21.10 -11.83
CA LEU A 307 3.12 -22.18 -10.85
C LEU A 307 3.31 -23.50 -11.59
N GLY A 308 4.36 -24.22 -11.20
CA GLY A 308 4.70 -25.54 -11.75
C GLY A 308 3.91 -26.68 -11.10
#